data_AF-B2RG30-F1
#
_entry.id   AF-B2RG30-F1
#
_cell.length_a   1.000
_cell.length_b   1.000
_cell.length_c   1.000
_cell.angle_alpha   90.00
_cell.angle_beta   90.00
_cell.angle_gamma   90.00
#
_symmetry.space_group_name_H-M   'P 1'
#
loop_
_entity.id
_entity.type
_entity.pdbx_description
1 polymer ?
#
loop_
_entity_poly.entity_id
_entity_poly.type
_entity_poly.pdbx_seq_one_letter_code
_entity_poly.pdbx_strand_id
1 'polypeptide(L)' 'LELKHCAIGDKFVSECMRLNKANFGGEQSGHIIFSDYAKTGDGLVCALQVSALVLESKQ' A
#
# COMPACT_ATOMS: atom_id res chain seq x y z
N LEU A 1 11.02 9.68 3.47
CA LEU A 1 10.17 8.47 3.60
C LEU A 1 10.78 7.57 4.65
N GLU A 2 10.00 7.01 5.56
CA GLU A 2 10.49 6.03 6.52
C GLU A 2 10.02 4.63 6.09
N LEU A 3 10.94 3.66 6.06
CA LEU A 3 10.64 2.28 5.68
C LEU A 3 10.55 1.41 6.95
N LYS A 4 9.46 0.67 7.10
CA LYS A 4 9.27 -0.31 8.18
C LYS A 4 9.17 -1.70 7.59
N HIS A 5 10.03 -2.60 8.05
CA HIS A 5 9.95 -4.02 7.71
C HIS A 5 9.08 -4.77 8.72
N CYS A 6 8.39 -5.80 8.26
CA CYS A 6 7.62 -6.73 9.08
C CYS A 6 7.85 -8.17 8.61
N ALA A 7 7.30 -9.14 9.34
CA ALA A 7 7.35 -10.54 8.91
C ALA A 7 6.53 -10.77 7.63
N ILE A 8 6.79 -11.89 6.94
CA ILE A 8 6.10 -12.23 5.69
C ILE A 8 4.62 -12.55 5.96
N GLY A 9 3.72 -11.91 5.22
CA GLY A 9 2.28 -12.13 5.24
C GLY A 9 1.46 -10.86 5.44
N ASP A 10 0.33 -10.77 4.75
CA ASP A 10 -0.63 -9.67 4.75
C ASP A 10 -1.01 -9.15 6.15
N LYS A 11 -1.22 -10.07 7.11
CA LYS A 11 -1.57 -9.74 8.49
C LYS A 11 -0.48 -8.92 9.18
N PHE A 12 0.79 -9.26 8.95
CA PHE A 12 1.91 -8.53 9.55
C PHE A 12 2.10 -7.16 8.92
N VAL A 13 1.82 -7.05 7.61
CA VAL A 13 1.82 -5.76 6.90
C VAL A 13 0.74 -4.84 7.48
N SER A 14 -0.50 -5.32 7.58
CA SER A 14 -1.64 -4.56 8.12
C SER A 14 -1.37 -4.10 9.57
N GLU A 15 -0.85 -5.00 10.41
CA GLU A 15 -0.51 -4.67 11.80
C GLU A 15 0.65 -3.67 11.89
N CYS A 16 1.70 -3.82 11.08
CA CYS A 16 2.82 -2.87 11.02
C CYS A 16 2.33 -1.48 10.60
N MET A 17 1.48 -1.40 9.58
CA MET A 17 0.88 -0.13 9.14
C MET A 17 0.07 0.52 10.25
N ARG A 18 -0.77 -0.25 10.96
CA ARG A 18 -1.58 0.25 12.07
C ARG A 18 -0.75 0.79 13.23
N LEU A 19 0.30 0.06 13.65
CA LEU A 19 1.20 0.47 14.73
C LEU A 19 1.97 1.74 14.40
N ASN A 20 2.37 1.90 13.13
CA ASN A 20 3.14 3.04 12.67
C ASN A 20 2.27 4.17 12.09
N LYS A 21 0.94 4.04 12.13
CA LYS A 21 -0.02 4.96 11.49
C LYS A 21 0.33 5.24 10.02
N ALA A 22 0.85 4.23 9.32
CA ALA A 22 1.23 4.34 7.92
C ALA A 22 0.00 4.15 7.01
N ASN A 23 -0.05 4.91 5.93
CA ASN A 23 -1.15 4.85 4.96
C ASN A 23 -0.84 4.05 3.68
N PHE A 24 0.43 3.66 3.50
CA PHE A 24 0.89 2.87 2.37
C PHE A 24 1.75 1.71 2.85
N GLY A 25 1.50 0.52 2.30
CA GLY A 25 2.29 -0.67 2.58
C GLY A 25 1.92 -1.82 1.68
N GLY A 26 2.66 -2.91 1.76
CA GLY A 26 2.39 -4.09 0.95
C GLY A 26 3.47 -5.15 1.07
N GLU A 27 3.29 -6.21 0.31
CA GLU A 27 4.22 -7.33 0.21
C GLU A 27 4.62 -7.61 -1.26
N GLN A 28 5.69 -8.38 -1.44
CA GLN A 28 6.28 -8.65 -2.75
C GLN A 28 5.37 -9.46 -3.70
N SER A 29 4.32 -10.09 -3.16
CA SER A 29 3.29 -10.78 -3.97
C SER A 29 2.46 -9.80 -4.83
N GLY A 30 2.49 -8.51 -4.51
CA GLY A 30 1.62 -7.49 -5.11
C GLY A 30 0.37 -7.17 -4.29
N HIS A 31 0.21 -7.71 -3.08
CA HIS A 31 -0.80 -7.24 -2.14
C HIS A 31 -0.40 -5.87 -1.58
N ILE A 32 -0.92 -4.80 -2.18
CA ILE A 32 -0.66 -3.40 -1.83
C ILE A 32 -1.88 -2.78 -1.14
N ILE A 33 -1.63 -2.07 -0.03
CA ILE A 33 -2.63 -1.43 0.81
C ILE A 33 -2.45 0.09 0.72
N PHE A 34 -3.50 0.78 0.28
CA PHE A 34 -3.65 2.22 0.40
C PHE A 34 -4.73 2.51 1.46
N SER A 35 -4.34 2.68 2.72
CA SER A 35 -5.28 2.73 3.84
C SER A 35 -6.14 3.99 3.90
N ASP A 36 -5.79 5.01 3.11
CA ASP A 36 -6.63 6.19 2.88
C ASP A 36 -7.93 5.83 2.15
N TYR A 37 -7.94 4.73 1.39
CA TYR A 37 -9.07 4.31 0.55
C TYR A 37 -9.65 2.94 0.92
N ALA A 38 -8.82 1.99 1.35
CA ALA A 38 -9.23 0.62 1.65
C ALA A 38 -8.54 0.08 2.92
N LYS A 39 -9.28 -0.65 3.76
CA LYS A 39 -8.74 -1.21 5.01
C LYS A 39 -7.88 -2.47 4.82
N THR A 40 -7.82 -3.00 3.60
CA THR A 40 -7.06 -4.19 3.20
C THR A 40 -6.49 -3.96 1.79
N GLY A 41 -5.68 -4.88 1.29
CA GLY A 41 -5.15 -4.75 -0.07
C GLY A 41 -6.25 -4.79 -1.12
N ASP A 42 -6.19 -3.82 -2.03
CA ASP A 42 -7.18 -3.61 -3.08
C ASP A 42 -6.46 -3.35 -4.40
N GLY A 43 -6.55 -4.33 -5.31
CA GLY A 43 -5.91 -4.27 -6.61
C GLY A 43 -6.50 -3.22 -7.54
N LEU A 44 -7.79 -2.89 -7.40
CA LEU A 44 -8.45 -1.86 -8.24
C LEU A 44 -8.01 -0.47 -7.80
N VAL A 45 -7.98 -0.20 -6.49
CA VAL A 45 -7.43 1.05 -5.95
C VAL A 45 -5.97 1.19 -6.39
N CYS A 46 -5.16 0.15 -6.27
CA CYS A 46 -3.78 0.17 -6.72
C CYS A 46 -3.64 0.49 -8.22
N ALA A 47 -4.45 -0.16 -9.07
CA ALA A 47 -4.43 0.08 -10.51
C ALA A 47 -4.82 1.52 -10.86
N LEU A 48 -5.80 2.09 -10.17
CA LEU A 48 -6.22 3.48 -10.35
C LEU A 48 -5.13 4.46 -9.89
N GLN A 49 -4.50 4.22 -8.73
CA GLN A 49 -3.42 5.06 -8.21
C GLN A 49 -2.20 5.09 -9.15
N VAL A 50 -1.81 3.92 -9.66
CA VAL A 50 -0.72 3.83 -10.65
C VAL A 50 -1.10 4.54 -11.95
N SER A 51 -2.34 4.36 -12.42
CA SER A 51 -2.82 5.03 -13.64
C SER A 51 -2.82 6.55 -13.48
N ALA A 52 -3.25 7.06 -12.33
CA ALA A 52 -3.20 8.48 -12.00
C ALA A 52 -1.77 9.01 -11.99
N LEU A 53 -0.84 8.29 -11.34
CA LEU A 53 0.58 8.65 -11.30
C LEU A 53 1.20 8.74 -12.70
N VAL A 54 0.89 7.78 -13.59
CA VAL A 54 1.39 7.77 -14.97
C VAL A 54 0.84 8.96 -15.79
N LEU A 55 -0.40 9.38 -15.52
CA LEU A 55 -0.98 10.55 -16.18
C LEU A 55 -0.39 11.86 -15.67
N GLU A 56 -0.16 11.96 -14.35
CA GLU A 56 0.46 13.12 -13.71
C GLU A 56 1.93 13.29 -14.16
N SER A 57 2.69 12.19 -14.24
CA SER A 57 4.11 12.24 -14.63
C SER A 57 4.36 12.58 -16.10
N LYS A 58 3.31 12.64 -16.93
CA LYS A 58 3.38 12.99 -18.36
C LYS A 58 3.15 14.47 -18.63
N GLN A 59 2.80 15.26 -17.62
CA GLN A 59 2.78 16.73 -17.67
C GLN A 59 4.16 17.29 -17.33
#